data_AF-A0A352JZG1-F1
#
_entry.id   AF-A0A352JZG1-F1
#
_cell.length_a   1.000
_cell.length_b   1.000
_cell.length_c   1.000
_cell.angle_alpha   90.00
_cell.angle_beta   90.00
_cell.angle_gamma   90.00
#
_symmetry.space_group_name_H-M   'P 1'
#
loop_
_entity.id
_entity.type
_entity.pdbx_description
1 polymer ?
#
loop_
_entity_poly.entity_id
_entity_poly.type
_entity_poly.pdbx_seq_one_letter_code
_entity_poly.pdbx_strand_id
1 'polypeptide(L)'
;TIKPTLYIANVAEDGFENNPWLETVRSIAAAENAEVVPICNKIESEIAELEDDEKAEFLEELGLAEAGLDRVIRAGYALLGLQTYFTAGVKEVRAWTIPVGATAPQSAGKIHTDFEKGFIRAEVIAFDDFVTLGGEQAAKDAGKWRLEGKDYVVKDGDVIHFRFNV
;
A
#
# COMPACT_ATOMS: atom_id res chain seq x y z
N THR A 1 -25.88 0.56 -4.91
CA THR A 1 -24.86 0.89 -5.93
C THR A 1 -23.84 1.95 -5.48
N ILE A 2 -23.88 2.46 -4.24
CA ILE A 2 -22.98 3.54 -3.77
C ILE A 2 -21.58 3.03 -3.36
N LYS A 3 -21.45 1.74 -3.04
CA LYS A 3 -20.15 1.16 -2.64
C LYS A 3 -19.21 1.10 -3.85
N PRO A 4 -17.94 1.52 -3.71
CA PRO A 4 -16.96 1.34 -4.77
C PRO A 4 -16.79 -0.15 -5.06
N THR A 5 -16.57 -0.49 -6.33
CA THR A 5 -16.58 -1.87 -6.82
C THR A 5 -15.28 -2.19 -7.55
N LEU A 6 -14.75 -3.38 -7.31
CA LEU A 6 -13.57 -3.95 -7.96
C LEU A 6 -13.98 -5.25 -8.65
N TYR A 7 -13.59 -5.39 -9.91
CA TYR A 7 -13.81 -6.62 -10.67
C TYR A 7 -12.57 -7.51 -10.57
N ILE A 8 -12.74 -8.71 -10.01
CA ILE A 8 -11.70 -9.74 -10.00
C ILE A 8 -12.01 -10.71 -11.14
N ALA A 9 -11.25 -10.63 -12.22
CA ALA A 9 -11.46 -11.43 -13.42
C ALA A 9 -10.62 -12.71 -13.34
N ASN A 10 -11.25 -13.82 -12.95
CA ASN A 10 -10.58 -15.11 -12.93
C ASN A 10 -10.39 -15.64 -14.37
N VAL A 11 -9.14 -15.87 -14.77
CA VAL A 11 -8.73 -16.34 -16.09
C VAL A 11 -7.95 -17.64 -16.01
N ALA A 12 -7.80 -18.32 -17.15
CA ALA A 12 -6.84 -19.42 -17.29
C ALA A 12 -5.40 -18.90 -17.28
N GLU A 13 -4.42 -19.81 -17.16
CA GLU A 13 -2.99 -19.50 -17.07
C GLU A 13 -2.49 -18.72 -18.30
N ASP A 14 -3.02 -19.02 -19.48
CA ASP A 14 -2.77 -18.33 -20.75
C ASP A 14 -3.80 -17.24 -21.08
N GLY A 15 -4.75 -16.99 -20.16
CA GLY A 15 -5.91 -16.14 -20.39
C GLY A 15 -5.72 -14.66 -20.05
N PHE A 16 -4.49 -14.22 -19.77
CA PHE A 16 -4.17 -12.83 -19.44
C PHE A 16 -4.13 -11.92 -20.67
N GLU A 17 -3.83 -12.49 -21.84
CA GLU A 17 -3.75 -11.78 -23.11
C GLU A 17 -4.73 -12.38 -24.13
N ASN A 18 -5.15 -11.59 -25.12
CA ASN A 18 -6.02 -12.03 -26.22
C ASN A 18 -7.30 -12.77 -25.78
N ASN A 19 -7.84 -12.44 -24.60
CA ASN A 19 -9.02 -13.08 -24.03
C ASN A 19 -10.27 -12.21 -24.23
N PRO A 20 -11.21 -12.59 -25.12
CA PRO A 20 -12.40 -11.78 -25.41
C PRO A 20 -13.31 -11.55 -24.19
N TRP A 21 -13.31 -12.49 -23.25
CA TRP A 21 -14.09 -12.37 -22.02
C TRP A 21 -13.48 -11.35 -21.07
N LEU A 22 -12.14 -11.32 -20.97
CA LEU A 22 -11.44 -10.32 -20.19
C LEU A 22 -11.68 -8.91 -20.74
N GLU A 23 -11.61 -8.75 -22.07
CA GLU A 23 -11.92 -7.47 -22.72
C GLU A 23 -13.39 -7.03 -22.52
N THR A 24 -14.31 -7.99 -22.48
CA THR A 24 -15.71 -7.72 -22.16
C THR A 24 -15.85 -7.21 -20.72
N VAL A 25 -15.20 -7.85 -19.74
CA VAL A 25 -15.20 -7.40 -18.34
C VAL A 25 -14.57 -6.02 -18.20
N ARG A 26 -13.45 -5.76 -18.88
CA ARG A 26 -12.81 -4.43 -18.91
C ARG A 26 -13.76 -3.36 -19.45
N SER A 27 -14.49 -3.66 -20.51
CA SER A 27 -15.47 -2.74 -21.10
C SER A 27 -16.62 -2.42 -20.13
N ILE A 28 -17.14 -3.43 -19.43
CA ILE A 28 -18.20 -3.25 -18.41
C ILE A 28 -17.69 -2.41 -17.24
N ALA A 29 -16.53 -2.77 -16.69
CA ALA A 29 -15.94 -2.07 -15.56
C ALA A 29 -15.62 -0.60 -15.88
N ALA A 30 -15.12 -0.32 -17.10
CA ALA A 30 -14.86 1.04 -17.55
C ALA A 30 -16.15 1.88 -17.60
N ALA A 31 -17.27 1.31 -18.05
CA ALA A 31 -18.57 1.99 -18.03
C ALA A 31 -19.08 2.30 -16.62
N GLU A 32 -18.63 1.53 -15.62
CA GLU A 32 -18.97 1.70 -14.21
C GLU A 32 -17.90 2.47 -13.41
N ASN A 33 -16.82 2.91 -14.07
CA ASN A 33 -15.65 3.50 -13.42
C ASN A 33 -15.07 2.60 -12.30
N ALA A 34 -14.99 1.31 -12.57
CA ALA A 34 -14.45 0.28 -11.70
C ALA A 34 -13.12 -0.26 -12.23
N GLU A 35 -12.24 -0.65 -11.33
CA GLU A 35 -10.96 -1.30 -11.67
C GLU A 35 -11.17 -2.80 -11.94
N VAL A 36 -10.31 -3.37 -12.80
CA VAL A 36 -10.29 -4.82 -13.09
C VAL A 36 -8.91 -5.39 -12.76
N VAL A 37 -8.87 -6.40 -11.90
CA VAL A 37 -7.67 -7.17 -11.59
C VAL A 37 -7.84 -8.58 -12.17
N PRO A 38 -7.15 -8.93 -13.27
CA PRO A 38 -7.11 -10.29 -13.77
C PRO A 38 -6.21 -11.16 -12.88
N ILE A 39 -6.69 -12.36 -12.58
CA ILE A 39 -5.99 -13.33 -11.73
C ILE A 39 -6.25 -14.74 -12.23
N CYS A 40 -5.32 -15.67 -12.04
CA CYS A 40 -5.56 -17.08 -12.29
C CYS A 40 -5.67 -17.80 -10.95
N ASN A 41 -6.90 -18.05 -10.47
CA ASN A 41 -7.11 -18.62 -9.14
C ASN A 41 -6.44 -20.00 -8.96
N LYS A 42 -6.21 -20.74 -10.05
CA LYS A 42 -5.48 -22.00 -10.02
C LYS A 42 -4.02 -21.77 -9.64
N ILE A 43 -3.32 -20.89 -10.36
CA ILE A 43 -1.94 -20.49 -10.06
C ILE A 43 -1.85 -19.95 -8.62
N GLU A 44 -2.78 -19.08 -8.21
CA GLU A 44 -2.75 -18.53 -6.84
C GLU A 44 -2.95 -19.59 -5.74
N SER A 45 -3.78 -20.60 -6.00
CA SER A 45 -3.98 -21.70 -5.07
C SER A 45 -2.72 -22.55 -4.94
N GLU A 46 -2.01 -22.78 -6.04
CA GLU A 46 -0.72 -23.49 -6.03
C GLU A 46 0.33 -22.67 -5.26
N ILE A 47 0.43 -21.37 -5.55
CA ILE A 47 1.33 -20.44 -4.82
C ILE A 47 1.06 -20.43 -3.31
N ALA A 48 -0.20 -20.53 -2.89
CA ALA A 48 -0.57 -20.48 -1.49
C ALA A 48 -0.16 -21.72 -0.68
N GLU A 49 0.19 -22.82 -1.36
CA GLU A 49 0.66 -24.06 -0.74
C GLU A 49 2.19 -24.18 -0.70
N LEU A 50 2.91 -23.27 -1.36
CA LEU A 50 4.37 -23.23 -1.39
C LEU A 50 4.95 -22.52 -0.16
N GLU A 51 6.15 -22.95 0.23
CA GLU A 51 6.97 -22.21 1.20
C GLU A 51 7.60 -20.95 0.53
N ASP A 52 8.07 -20.00 1.33
CA ASP A 52 8.52 -18.69 0.85
C ASP A 52 9.70 -18.77 -0.16
N ASP A 53 10.60 -19.74 0.01
CA ASP A 53 11.73 -19.97 -0.88
C ASP A 53 11.31 -20.59 -2.22
N GLU A 54 10.36 -21.53 -2.20
CA GLU A 54 9.80 -22.17 -3.39
C GLU A 54 8.92 -21.20 -4.20
N LYS A 55 8.20 -20.32 -3.52
CA LYS A 55 7.32 -19.32 -4.14
C LYS A 55 8.07 -18.40 -5.11
N ALA A 56 9.26 -17.96 -4.74
CA ALA A 56 10.06 -17.06 -5.57
C ALA A 56 10.49 -17.73 -6.88
N GLU A 57 10.97 -18.97 -6.80
CA GLU A 57 11.36 -19.76 -7.97
C GLU A 57 10.17 -20.02 -8.89
N PHE A 58 9.02 -20.40 -8.32
CA PHE A 58 7.80 -20.66 -9.08
C PHE A 58 7.28 -19.43 -9.84
N LEU A 59 7.31 -18.24 -9.20
CA LEU A 59 6.94 -16.98 -9.86
C LEU A 59 7.88 -16.65 -11.02
N GLU A 60 9.18 -16.87 -10.85
CA GLU A 60 10.19 -16.65 -11.90
C GLU A 60 9.97 -17.57 -13.10
N GLU A 61 9.68 -18.86 -12.87
CA GLU A 61 9.36 -19.82 -13.94
C GLU A 61 8.14 -19.42 -14.78
N LEU A 62 7.14 -18.79 -14.14
CA LEU A 62 5.95 -18.25 -14.80
C LEU A 62 6.17 -16.86 -15.41
N GLY A 63 7.34 -16.25 -15.23
CA GLY A 63 7.63 -14.89 -15.69
C GLY A 63 6.82 -13.82 -14.94
N LEU A 64 6.37 -14.11 -13.73
CA LEU A 64 5.60 -13.22 -12.87
C LEU A 64 6.51 -12.55 -11.84
N ALA A 65 6.40 -11.22 -11.71
CA ALA A 65 7.17 -10.48 -10.71
C ALA A 65 6.58 -10.60 -9.29
N GLU A 66 5.30 -10.95 -9.17
CA GLU A 66 4.56 -11.02 -7.91
C GLU A 66 3.30 -11.88 -8.07
N ALA A 67 2.73 -12.33 -6.95
CA ALA A 67 1.46 -13.07 -6.95
C ALA A 67 0.29 -12.17 -7.36
N GLY A 68 -0.70 -12.73 -8.06
CA GLY A 68 -1.92 -12.01 -8.41
C GLY A 68 -2.74 -11.61 -7.20
N LEU A 69 -2.70 -12.40 -6.11
CA LEU A 69 -3.39 -12.08 -4.87
C LEU A 69 -2.86 -10.77 -4.25
N ASP A 70 -1.56 -10.48 -4.36
CA ASP A 70 -0.97 -9.22 -3.87
C ASP A 70 -1.46 -8.00 -4.67
N ARG A 71 -1.76 -8.17 -5.97
CA ARG A 71 -2.42 -7.15 -6.79
C ARG A 71 -3.87 -6.93 -6.33
N VAL A 72 -4.62 -8.00 -6.04
CA VAL A 72 -5.99 -7.90 -5.52
C VAL A 72 -6.02 -7.19 -4.17
N ILE A 73 -5.09 -7.51 -3.26
CA ILE A 73 -4.99 -6.88 -1.94
C ILE A 73 -4.76 -5.37 -2.08
N ARG A 74 -3.77 -4.95 -2.90
CA ARG A 74 -3.49 -3.52 -3.12
C ARG A 74 -4.65 -2.78 -3.78
N ALA A 75 -5.28 -3.36 -4.78
CA ALA A 75 -6.46 -2.77 -5.43
C ALA A 75 -7.63 -2.64 -4.44
N GLY A 76 -7.88 -3.66 -3.61
CA GLY A 76 -8.90 -3.59 -2.56
C GLY A 76 -8.59 -2.54 -1.49
N TYR A 77 -7.32 -2.40 -1.11
CA TYR A 77 -6.86 -1.38 -0.16
C TYR A 77 -7.08 0.04 -0.71
N ALA A 78 -6.73 0.27 -1.98
CA ALA A 78 -6.98 1.53 -2.68
C ALA A 78 -8.49 1.80 -2.84
N LEU A 79 -9.29 0.77 -3.15
CA LEU A 79 -10.75 0.85 -3.29
C LEU A 79 -11.42 1.34 -1.99
N LEU A 80 -10.87 0.96 -0.84
CA LEU A 80 -11.33 1.40 0.47
C LEU A 80 -10.87 2.83 0.84
N GLY A 81 -10.12 3.49 -0.05
CA GLY A 81 -9.55 4.81 0.20
C GLY A 81 -8.53 4.79 1.34
N LEU A 82 -7.74 3.72 1.42
CA LEU A 82 -6.70 3.56 2.43
C LEU A 82 -5.31 3.82 1.81
N GLN A 83 -4.40 4.32 2.65
CA GLN A 83 -2.99 4.52 2.34
C GLN A 83 -2.13 4.12 3.53
N THR A 84 -0.83 3.94 3.30
CA THR A 84 0.13 3.49 4.31
C THR A 84 1.08 4.63 4.68
N TYR A 85 1.43 4.74 5.95
CA TYR A 85 2.64 5.46 6.37
C TYR A 85 3.53 4.51 7.20
N PHE A 86 4.79 4.86 7.38
CA PHE A 86 5.75 4.03 8.10
C PHE A 86 6.26 4.69 9.37
N THR A 87 6.50 3.88 10.38
CA THR A 87 7.43 4.20 11.47
C THR A 87 8.66 3.32 11.29
N ALA A 88 9.85 3.92 11.26
CA ALA A 88 11.11 3.19 11.11
C ALA A 88 12.06 3.56 12.26
N GLY A 89 12.50 2.55 13.02
CA GLY A 89 13.48 2.70 14.07
C GLY A 89 14.31 1.43 14.24
N VAL A 90 15.31 1.48 15.13
CA VAL A 90 16.28 0.39 15.32
C VAL A 90 15.61 -0.95 15.68
N LYS A 91 14.50 -0.90 16.44
CA LYS A 91 13.81 -2.10 16.91
C LYS A 91 12.70 -2.59 15.98
N GLU A 92 12.08 -1.71 15.22
CA GLU A 92 10.85 -2.00 14.49
C GLU A 92 10.74 -1.09 13.27
N VAL A 93 10.33 -1.70 12.16
CA VAL A 93 9.78 -1.01 11.00
C VAL A 93 8.35 -1.49 10.84
N ARG A 94 7.41 -0.55 10.74
CA ARG A 94 5.99 -0.89 10.70
C ARG A 94 5.21 -0.01 9.76
N ALA A 95 4.34 -0.66 8.99
CA ALA A 95 3.30 -0.04 8.17
C ALA A 95 2.04 0.25 9.01
N TRP A 96 1.47 1.44 8.82
CA TRP A 96 0.25 1.88 9.49
C TRP A 96 -0.80 2.28 8.47
N THR A 97 -1.98 1.68 8.59
CA THR A 97 -3.12 1.93 7.71
C THR A 97 -3.92 3.15 8.16
N ILE A 98 -4.09 4.12 7.25
CA ILE A 98 -4.90 5.32 7.46
C ILE A 98 -5.81 5.58 6.25
N PRO A 99 -6.96 6.24 6.43
CA PRO A 99 -7.71 6.78 5.30
C PRO A 99 -6.90 7.83 4.54
N VAL A 100 -7.04 7.85 3.22
CA VAL A 100 -6.51 8.92 2.37
C VAL A 100 -7.05 10.26 2.85
N GLY A 101 -6.15 11.23 3.04
CA GLY A 101 -6.49 12.55 3.55
C GLY A 101 -6.43 12.71 5.08
N ALA A 102 -6.07 11.65 5.82
CA ALA A 102 -5.89 11.76 7.27
C ALA A 102 -4.77 12.76 7.64
N THR A 103 -5.02 13.55 8.68
CA THR A 103 -4.05 14.51 9.20
C THR A 103 -2.99 13.83 10.07
N ALA A 104 -1.87 14.50 10.32
CA ALA A 104 -0.81 13.97 11.18
C ALA A 104 -1.30 13.56 12.59
N PRO A 105 -2.15 14.34 13.30
CA PRO A 105 -2.73 13.90 14.58
C PRO A 105 -3.59 12.64 14.47
N GLN A 106 -4.46 12.55 13.45
CA GLN A 106 -5.33 11.38 13.22
C GLN A 106 -4.50 10.13 12.93
N SER A 107 -3.44 10.28 12.16
CA SER A 107 -2.48 9.21 11.87
C SER A 107 -1.72 8.77 13.12
N ALA A 108 -1.25 9.71 13.96
CA ALA A 108 -0.66 9.39 15.25
C ALA A 108 -1.63 8.63 16.18
N GLY A 109 -2.93 8.96 16.11
CA GLY A 109 -4.00 8.28 16.82
C GLY A 109 -4.14 6.79 16.48
N LYS A 110 -3.66 6.35 15.31
CA LYS A 110 -3.61 4.92 14.96
C LYS A 110 -2.59 4.13 15.77
N ILE A 111 -1.53 4.80 16.24
CA ILE A 111 -0.54 4.19 17.14
C ILE A 111 -1.13 4.09 18.54
N HIS A 112 -1.67 5.20 19.05
CA HIS A 112 -2.33 5.27 20.34
C HIS A 112 -3.27 6.48 20.39
N THR A 113 -4.45 6.33 20.98
CA THR A 113 -5.47 7.39 21.03
C THR A 113 -5.00 8.64 21.78
N ASP A 114 -4.11 8.50 22.77
CA ASP A 114 -3.54 9.66 23.49
C ASP A 114 -2.59 10.49 22.62
N PHE A 115 -1.96 9.91 21.58
CA PHE A 115 -1.05 10.67 20.73
C PHE A 115 -1.79 11.70 19.88
N GLU A 116 -3.04 11.41 19.50
CA GLU A 116 -3.88 12.35 18.76
C GLU A 116 -4.19 13.60 19.63
N LYS A 117 -4.52 13.39 20.91
CA LYS A 117 -4.80 14.49 21.86
C LYS A 117 -3.55 15.25 22.25
N GLY A 118 -2.46 14.51 22.51
CA GLY A 118 -1.17 15.04 22.92
C GLY A 118 -0.28 15.52 21.78
N PHE A 119 -0.76 15.47 20.52
CA PHE A 119 0.05 15.77 19.34
C PHE A 119 0.69 17.16 19.41
N ILE A 120 2.01 17.20 19.23
CA ILE A 120 2.79 18.44 19.12
C ILE A 120 3.14 18.70 17.65
N ARG A 121 3.81 17.74 17.00
CA ARG A 121 4.28 17.82 15.62
C ARG A 121 4.66 16.44 15.09
N ALA A 122 4.75 16.32 13.77
CA ALA A 122 5.27 15.15 13.07
C ALA A 122 6.63 15.47 12.43
N GLU A 123 7.57 14.56 12.57
CA GLU A 123 8.86 14.58 11.89
C GLU A 123 8.71 13.66 10.67
N VAL A 124 8.72 14.23 9.46
CA VAL A 124 8.29 13.52 8.24
C VAL A 124 9.41 13.52 7.20
N ILE A 125 9.69 12.34 6.64
CA ILE A 125 10.52 12.15 5.45
C ILE A 125 9.68 11.38 4.41
N ALA A 126 9.71 11.81 3.16
CA ALA A 126 9.05 11.06 2.08
C ALA A 126 9.76 9.70 1.84
N PHE A 127 9.02 8.65 1.50
CA PHE A 127 9.58 7.30 1.28
C PHE A 127 10.83 7.30 0.39
N ASP A 128 10.72 7.91 -0.80
CA ASP A 128 11.79 7.93 -1.79
C ASP A 128 13.05 8.63 -1.25
N ASP A 129 12.88 9.72 -0.50
CA ASP A 129 13.99 10.43 0.14
C ASP A 129 14.63 9.57 1.23
N PHE A 130 13.83 8.85 2.04
CA PHE A 130 14.34 7.96 3.09
C PHE A 130 15.18 6.82 2.49
N VAL A 131 14.68 6.16 1.44
CA VAL A 131 15.35 5.03 0.80
C VAL A 131 16.60 5.50 0.05
N THR A 132 16.48 6.54 -0.79
CA THR A 132 17.58 7.02 -1.65
C THR A 132 18.74 7.58 -0.85
N LEU A 133 18.46 8.22 0.31
CA LEU A 133 19.50 8.83 1.14
C LEU A 133 20.07 7.86 2.18
N GLY A 134 19.50 6.66 2.34
CA GLY A 134 20.00 5.66 3.28
C GLY A 134 19.56 5.90 4.73
N GLY A 135 18.36 6.47 4.92
CA GLY A 135 17.70 6.60 6.21
C GLY A 135 17.65 8.01 6.79
N GLU A 136 17.21 8.09 8.06
CA GLU A 136 16.80 9.35 8.70
C GLU A 136 17.90 10.40 8.77
N GLN A 137 19.11 10.02 9.21
CA GLN A 137 20.19 10.98 9.44
C GLN A 137 20.63 11.65 8.13
N ALA A 138 20.85 10.87 7.08
CA ALA A 138 21.24 11.40 5.78
C ALA A 138 20.10 12.22 5.13
N ALA A 139 18.84 11.81 5.30
CA ALA A 139 17.69 12.60 4.87
C ALA A 139 17.60 13.96 5.59
N LYS A 140 17.96 13.99 6.89
CA LYS A 140 18.03 15.21 7.67
C LYS A 140 19.16 16.13 7.22
N ASP A 141 20.35 15.58 6.99
CA ASP A 141 21.52 16.35 6.52
C ASP A 141 21.29 16.93 5.11
N ALA A 142 20.50 16.24 4.27
CA ALA A 142 20.06 16.70 2.96
C ALA A 142 18.85 17.66 2.99
N GLY A 143 18.32 18.00 4.17
CA GLY A 143 17.17 18.91 4.32
C GLY A 143 15.83 18.33 3.87
N LYS A 144 15.70 17.00 3.76
CA LYS A 144 14.44 16.30 3.40
C LYS A 144 13.58 15.94 4.62
N TRP A 145 14.11 16.10 5.82
CA TRP A 145 13.40 15.94 7.07
C TRP A 145 12.58 17.20 7.40
N ARG A 146 11.26 17.07 7.48
CA ARG A 146 10.33 18.19 7.69
C ARG A 146 9.67 18.10 9.06
N LEU A 147 9.41 19.28 9.64
CA LEU A 147 8.55 19.42 10.81
C LEU A 147 7.16 19.84 10.36
N GLU A 148 6.21 18.95 10.54
CA GLU A 148 4.84 19.12 10.09
C GLU A 148 3.87 19.32 11.26
N GLY A 149 2.90 20.21 11.06
CA GLY A 149 1.92 20.62 12.05
C GLY A 149 0.65 19.77 12.05
N LYS A 150 -0.37 20.24 12.79
CA LYS A 150 -1.66 19.56 12.93
C LYS A 150 -2.45 19.46 11.62
N ASP A 151 -2.25 20.41 10.72
CA ASP A 151 -2.97 20.49 9.44
C ASP A 151 -2.27 19.71 8.32
N TYR A 152 -1.11 19.11 8.59
CA TYR A 152 -0.41 18.30 7.59
C TYR A 152 -1.24 17.06 7.26
N VAL A 153 -1.54 16.90 5.98
CA VAL A 153 -2.17 15.70 5.44
C VAL A 153 -1.08 14.71 5.09
N VAL A 154 -1.06 13.58 5.79
CA VAL A 154 -0.07 12.51 5.58
C VAL A 154 -0.15 12.02 4.14
N LYS A 155 1.01 11.76 3.54
CA LYS A 155 1.13 11.19 2.20
C LYS A 155 1.44 9.71 2.29
N ASP A 156 1.02 8.98 1.26
CA ASP A 156 1.33 7.56 1.15
C ASP A 156 2.85 7.36 1.16
N GLY A 157 3.31 6.40 1.96
CA GLY A 157 4.71 6.07 2.16
C GLY A 157 5.50 7.01 3.09
N ASP A 158 4.91 8.08 3.63
CA ASP A 158 5.63 8.96 4.56
C ASP A 158 6.25 8.16 5.71
N VAL A 159 7.53 8.39 6.01
CA VAL A 159 8.22 7.86 7.18
C VAL A 159 8.12 8.91 8.28
N ILE A 160 7.42 8.57 9.37
CA ILE A 160 7.00 9.55 10.37
C ILE A 160 7.46 9.16 11.78
N HIS A 161 8.00 10.13 12.49
CA HIS A 161 8.15 10.09 13.94
C HIS A 161 7.26 11.16 14.60
N PHE A 162 6.31 10.74 15.44
CA PHE A 162 5.38 11.66 16.10
C PHE A 162 5.93 12.16 17.44
N ARG A 163 5.87 13.48 17.65
CA ARG A 163 6.15 14.12 18.94
C ARG A 163 4.84 14.46 19.63
N PHE A 164 4.68 13.99 20.85
CA PHE A 164 3.49 14.21 21.66
C PHE A 164 3.89 14.50 23.11
N ASN A 165 3.01 15.15 23.85
CA ASN A 165 3.11 15.26 25.30
C ASN A 165 2.12 14.27 25.93
N VAL A 166 2.56 13.57 26.98
CA VAL A 166 1.73 12.68 27.80
C VAL A 166 1.34 13.41 29.07
#